data_AF-A0A2T9WV00-F1
#
_entry.id   AF-A0A2T9WV00-F1
#
_cell.length_a   1.000
_cell.length_b   1.000
_cell.length_c   1.000
_cell.angle_alpha   90.00
_cell.angle_beta   90.00
_cell.angle_gamma   90.00
#
_symmetry.space_group_name_H-M   'P 1'
#
loop_
_entity.id
_entity.type
_entity.pdbx_description
1 polymer ?
#
loop_
_entity_poly.entity_id
_entity_poly.type
_entity_poly.pdbx_seq_one_letter_code
_entity_poly.pdbx_strand_id
1 'polypeptide(L)'
;MLTRNLLEKVSQKINQIKKDEENNKEEKINIGKLNFDNFEVKEKKKYGFIDSSHVNGIVGPYSYIYSRAVIVSDDIYESIEDIEFFETSFIRSINNENFDIQDISELLSKNLEYKLARKYSDRYIFIDGSIISDSILYSKFLDNFYNENIENRRKEFLENFEYLINNGNLLAVAKRILNLDIIKTGRSDLLTLMKVFPSEIFYTDINEKQLKEFLSSKIPNCSFCNKKIYIVYFRARYNDHIYRLEGMEKVEKEKFKEIIKEVIYDQKSYPRGLKMAHNLCKITNKEKTLLEGYIKKILGFEKTVGWETH
;
A
#
# COMPACT_ATOMS: atom_id res chain seq x y z
N MET A 1 -10.23 -29.96 -12.07
CA MET A 1 -10.02 -29.74 -13.53
C MET A 1 -11.07 -28.74 -14.01
N LEU A 2 -10.68 -27.70 -14.74
CA LEU A 2 -11.64 -26.76 -15.33
C LEU A 2 -12.31 -27.41 -16.55
N THR A 3 -13.63 -27.27 -16.69
CA THR A 3 -14.37 -27.86 -17.82
C THR A 3 -14.23 -27.01 -19.07
N ARG A 4 -14.28 -27.64 -20.25
CA ARG A 4 -14.26 -26.94 -21.54
C ARG A 4 -15.38 -25.89 -21.66
N ASN A 5 -16.59 -26.22 -21.19
CA ASN A 5 -17.73 -25.30 -21.16
C ASN A 5 -17.44 -24.04 -20.30
N LEU A 6 -16.79 -24.21 -19.15
CA LEU A 6 -16.37 -23.06 -18.34
C LEU A 6 -15.33 -22.19 -19.06
N LEU A 7 -14.34 -22.80 -19.72
CA LEU A 7 -13.34 -22.07 -20.50
C LEU A 7 -13.96 -21.28 -21.66
N GLU A 8 -14.93 -21.86 -22.37
CA GLU A 8 -15.67 -21.19 -23.45
C GLU A 8 -16.49 -20.01 -22.91
N LYS A 9 -17.20 -20.17 -21.78
CA LYS A 9 -17.92 -19.06 -21.12
C LYS A 9 -16.97 -17.94 -20.68
N VAL A 10 -15.81 -18.28 -20.12
CA VAL A 10 -14.78 -17.30 -19.75
C VAL A 10 -14.31 -16.55 -21.01
N SER A 11 -14.01 -17.26 -22.10
CA SER A 11 -13.58 -16.63 -23.35
C SER A 11 -14.66 -15.70 -23.92
N GLN A 12 -15.94 -16.09 -23.89
CA GLN A 12 -17.04 -15.24 -24.34
C GLN A 12 -17.14 -13.96 -23.52
N LYS A 13 -17.08 -14.06 -22.18
CA LYS A 13 -17.12 -12.88 -21.31
C LYS A 13 -15.93 -11.95 -21.53
N ILE A 14 -14.71 -12.48 -21.64
CA ILE A 14 -13.51 -11.67 -21.91
C ILE A 14 -13.62 -10.96 -23.26
N ASN A 15 -14.10 -11.66 -24.30
CA ASN A 15 -14.24 -11.06 -25.63
C ASN A 15 -15.34 -9.99 -25.68
N GLN A 16 -16.41 -10.13 -24.88
CA GLN A 16 -17.41 -9.08 -24.73
C GLN A 16 -16.80 -7.82 -24.10
N ILE A 17 -16.05 -7.97 -23.01
CA ILE A 17 -15.34 -6.86 -22.35
C ILE A 17 -14.39 -6.16 -23.34
N LYS A 18 -13.61 -6.91 -24.12
CA LYS A 18 -12.70 -6.35 -25.13
C LYS A 18 -13.43 -5.51 -26.19
N LYS A 19 -14.58 -5.97 -26.69
CA LYS A 19 -15.39 -5.20 -27.65
C LYS A 19 -15.89 -3.89 -27.05
N ASP A 20 -16.34 -3.92 -25.80
CA ASP A 20 -16.76 -2.71 -25.08
C ASP A 20 -15.58 -1.73 -24.88
N GLU A 21 -14.35 -2.25 -24.73
CA GLU A 21 -13.12 -1.45 -24.63
C GLU A 21 -12.62 -0.87 -25.96
N GLU A 22 -12.90 -1.50 -27.10
CA GLU A 22 -12.55 -1.00 -28.45
C GLU A 22 -13.34 0.26 -28.81
N ASN A 23 -14.60 0.35 -28.36
CA ASN A 23 -15.48 1.51 -28.59
C ASN A 23 -15.07 2.77 -27.81
N ASN A 24 -14.13 2.65 -26.85
CA ASN A 24 -13.63 3.78 -26.09
C ASN A 24 -12.54 4.52 -26.88
N LYS A 25 -12.74 5.83 -27.09
CA LYS A 25 -11.77 6.74 -27.74
C LYS A 25 -10.36 6.57 -27.15
N GLU A 26 -9.36 6.54 -28.04
CA GLU A 26 -7.95 6.48 -27.66
C GLU A 26 -7.55 7.70 -26.83
N GLU A 27 -6.90 7.44 -25.70
CA GLU A 27 -6.37 8.48 -24.83
C GLU A 27 -4.95 8.85 -25.24
N LYS A 28 -4.71 10.15 -25.40
CA LYS A 28 -3.35 10.68 -25.57
C LYS A 28 -2.66 10.72 -24.21
N ILE A 29 -1.95 9.64 -23.89
CA ILE A 29 -1.02 9.61 -22.75
C ILE A 29 0.30 10.25 -23.22
N ASN A 30 0.91 11.10 -22.40
CA ASN A 30 2.21 11.70 -22.73
C ASN A 30 3.34 10.75 -22.32
N ILE A 31 4.11 10.28 -23.29
CA ILE A 31 4.96 9.10 -23.12
C ILE A 31 6.43 9.46 -23.33
N GLY A 32 7.25 9.14 -22.34
CA GLY A 32 8.70 9.10 -22.48
C GLY A 32 9.15 7.70 -22.90
N LYS A 33 10.01 7.59 -23.92
CA LYS A 33 10.81 6.38 -24.11
C LYS A 33 11.84 6.29 -22.97
N LEU A 34 11.89 5.14 -22.32
CA LEU A 34 12.77 4.89 -21.20
C LEU A 34 13.95 4.04 -21.70
N ASN A 35 15.15 4.62 -21.71
CA ASN A 35 16.38 3.88 -21.96
C ASN A 35 17.30 4.04 -20.74
N PHE A 36 17.40 2.99 -19.93
CA PHE A 36 18.23 2.95 -18.73
C PHE A 36 19.67 2.49 -18.98
N ASP A 37 19.99 2.00 -20.18
CA ASP A 37 21.32 1.46 -20.49
C ASP A 37 22.39 2.56 -20.52
N ASN A 38 22.01 3.77 -20.93
CA ASN A 38 22.91 4.93 -21.00
C ASN A 38 22.68 5.95 -19.87
N PHE A 39 21.90 5.59 -18.84
CA PHE A 39 21.54 6.51 -17.79
C PHE A 39 22.54 6.41 -16.62
N GLU A 40 23.29 7.48 -16.39
CA GLU A 40 24.32 7.55 -15.36
C GLU A 40 23.69 7.83 -13.98
N VAL A 41 24.10 7.03 -12.98
CA VAL A 41 23.75 7.26 -11.58
C VAL A 41 24.78 8.21 -11.00
N LYS A 42 24.37 9.45 -10.71
CA LYS A 42 25.28 10.51 -10.24
C LYS A 42 25.72 10.31 -8.79
N GLU A 43 24.85 9.76 -7.95
CA GLU A 43 25.09 9.57 -6.52
C GLU A 43 24.37 8.31 -6.03
N LYS A 44 25.12 7.45 -5.31
CA LYS A 44 24.57 6.24 -4.69
C LYS A 44 23.77 6.62 -3.44
N LYS A 45 22.46 6.41 -3.49
CA LYS A 45 21.54 6.77 -2.40
C LYS A 45 21.50 5.68 -1.33
N LYS A 46 21.24 6.09 -0.09
CA LYS A 46 20.91 5.15 1.01
C LYS A 46 19.41 4.93 1.04
N TYR A 47 19.02 3.66 0.93
CA TYR A 47 17.62 3.24 0.88
C TYR A 47 17.22 2.48 2.13
N GLY A 48 16.08 2.81 2.72
CA GLY A 48 15.39 1.98 3.70
C GLY A 48 14.13 1.40 3.07
N PHE A 49 13.86 0.12 3.28
CA PHE A 49 12.71 -0.58 2.71
C PHE A 49 11.82 -1.08 3.85
N ILE A 50 10.56 -0.69 3.83
CA ILE A 50 9.61 -0.93 4.91
C ILE A 50 8.40 -1.68 4.37
N ASP A 51 7.94 -2.65 5.14
CA ASP A 51 6.63 -3.25 4.99
C ASP A 51 6.09 -3.61 6.39
N SER A 52 4.77 -3.76 6.48
CA SER A 52 4.07 -4.18 7.69
C SER A 52 3.01 -5.21 7.38
N SER A 53 2.65 -5.98 8.40
CA SER A 53 1.52 -6.87 8.31
C SER A 53 0.75 -6.89 9.63
N HIS A 54 -0.51 -7.28 9.54
CA HIS A 54 -1.37 -7.44 10.68
C HIS A 54 -2.19 -8.72 10.59
N VAL A 55 -2.60 -9.20 11.76
CA VAL A 55 -3.66 -10.20 11.90
C VAL A 55 -4.63 -9.74 12.98
N ASN A 56 -5.90 -10.05 12.79
CA ASN A 56 -6.92 -9.84 13.81
C ASN A 56 -7.69 -11.15 14.06
N GLY A 57 -8.38 -11.19 15.19
CA GLY A 57 -9.18 -12.33 15.60
C GLY A 57 -10.03 -12.04 16.84
N ILE A 58 -10.82 -13.03 17.25
CA ILE A 58 -11.68 -12.97 18.43
C ILE A 58 -11.28 -14.10 19.36
N VAL A 59 -11.06 -13.77 20.64
CA VAL A 59 -10.77 -14.73 21.71
C VAL A 59 -11.64 -14.38 22.92
N GLY A 60 -12.68 -15.18 23.16
CA GLY A 60 -13.67 -14.91 24.20
C GLY A 60 -14.45 -13.63 23.89
N PRO A 61 -14.64 -12.71 24.86
CA PRO A 61 -15.34 -11.44 24.64
C PRO A 61 -14.46 -10.35 24.01
N TYR A 62 -13.20 -10.67 23.69
CA TYR A 62 -12.24 -9.71 23.17
C TYR A 62 -11.92 -9.98 21.71
N SER A 63 -11.81 -8.89 20.96
CA SER A 63 -11.16 -8.87 19.67
C SER A 63 -9.76 -8.32 19.82
N TYR A 64 -8.81 -8.85 19.05
CA TYR A 64 -7.44 -8.38 19.07
C TYR A 64 -6.96 -8.02 17.67
N ILE A 65 -6.01 -7.10 17.60
CA ILE A 65 -5.21 -6.80 16.41
C ILE A 65 -3.76 -6.91 16.82
N TYR A 66 -2.99 -7.70 16.09
CA TYR A 66 -1.54 -7.78 16.21
C TYR A 66 -0.90 -7.31 14.92
N SER A 67 0.02 -6.37 15.02
CA SER A 67 0.69 -5.76 13.88
C SER A 67 2.20 -5.79 14.06
N ARG A 68 2.92 -5.95 12.96
CA ARG A 68 4.40 -5.91 12.90
C ARG A 68 4.83 -5.08 11.70
N ALA A 69 5.77 -4.17 11.91
CA ALA A 69 6.48 -3.49 10.83
C ALA A 69 7.97 -3.83 10.87
N VAL A 70 8.60 -3.86 9.70
CA VAL A 70 10.03 -4.15 9.54
C VAL A 70 10.64 -3.14 8.58
N ILE A 71 11.80 -2.59 8.95
CA ILE A 71 12.68 -1.85 8.04
C ILE A 71 13.95 -2.65 7.75
N VAL A 72 14.35 -2.67 6.48
CA VAL A 72 15.58 -3.29 6.00
C VAL A 72 16.39 -2.28 5.18
N SER A 73 17.69 -2.25 5.40
CA SER A 73 18.68 -1.55 4.57
C SER A 73 19.93 -2.42 4.46
N ASP A 74 20.96 -1.93 3.77
CA ASP A 74 22.26 -2.62 3.69
C ASP A 74 22.94 -2.73 5.07
N ASP A 75 22.65 -1.80 5.97
CA ASP A 75 23.26 -1.66 7.30
C ASP A 75 22.24 -1.66 8.46
N ILE A 76 20.94 -1.83 8.17
CA ILE A 76 19.87 -1.76 9.17
C ILE A 76 18.92 -2.94 9.02
N TYR A 77 18.58 -3.54 10.15
CA TYR A 77 17.41 -4.37 10.33
C TYR A 77 16.75 -4.02 11.66
N GLU A 78 15.51 -3.57 11.62
CA GLU A 78 14.71 -3.30 12.83
C GLU A 78 13.27 -3.74 12.61
N SER A 79 12.67 -4.28 13.67
CA SER A 79 11.26 -4.64 13.71
C SER A 79 10.61 -4.04 14.95
N ILE A 80 9.40 -3.52 14.77
CA ILE A 80 8.53 -3.14 15.88
C ILE A 80 7.20 -3.86 15.75
N GLU A 81 6.59 -4.12 16.90
CA GLU A 81 5.36 -4.88 17.01
C GLU A 81 4.40 -4.16 17.96
N ASP A 82 3.11 -4.39 17.76
CA ASP A 82 2.07 -3.83 18.60
C ASP A 82 0.88 -4.76 18.68
N ILE A 83 0.18 -4.72 19.81
CA ILE A 83 -1.04 -5.50 20.02
C ILE A 83 -2.08 -4.64 20.73
N GLU A 84 -3.28 -4.61 20.17
CA GLU A 84 -4.41 -3.89 20.73
C GLU A 84 -5.58 -4.83 20.97
N PHE A 85 -6.30 -4.60 22.07
CA PHE A 85 -7.47 -5.39 22.48
C PHE A 85 -8.69 -4.49 22.60
N PHE A 86 -9.83 -5.02 22.17
CA PHE A 86 -11.12 -4.36 22.23
C PHE A 86 -12.17 -5.34 22.71
N GLU A 87 -13.20 -4.89 23.41
CA GLU A 87 -14.39 -5.71 23.57
C GLU A 87 -15.03 -5.97 22.21
N THR A 88 -15.47 -7.20 21.93
CA THR A 88 -16.10 -7.52 20.65
C THR A 88 -17.43 -6.76 20.44
N SER A 89 -18.12 -6.41 21.53
CA SER A 89 -19.29 -5.51 21.55
C SER A 89 -18.96 -4.14 20.96
N PHE A 90 -17.77 -3.62 21.23
CA PHE A 90 -17.30 -2.33 20.73
C PHE A 90 -17.12 -2.32 19.21
N ILE A 91 -16.59 -3.39 18.61
CA ILE A 91 -16.52 -3.51 17.14
C ILE A 91 -17.91 -3.42 16.52
N ARG A 92 -18.91 -4.10 17.12
CA ARG A 92 -20.29 -4.04 16.63
C ARG A 92 -20.87 -2.63 16.69
N SER A 93 -20.47 -1.83 17.68
CA SER A 93 -20.90 -0.44 17.81
C SER A 93 -20.23 0.52 16.82
N ILE A 94 -19.01 0.21 16.35
CA ILE A 94 -18.30 0.98 15.33
C ILE A 94 -18.77 0.63 13.91
N ASN A 95 -19.29 -0.57 13.68
CA ASN A 95 -19.87 -1.02 12.41
C ASN A 95 -21.12 -0.23 11.93
N ASN A 96 -21.32 1.00 12.40
CA ASN A 96 -22.26 1.98 11.85
C ASN A 96 -21.69 2.54 10.54
N GLU A 97 -21.87 1.82 9.43
CA GLU A 97 -21.63 2.18 8.01
C GLU A 97 -20.25 2.78 7.59
N ASN A 98 -19.42 3.28 8.52
CA ASN A 98 -18.26 4.13 8.21
C ASN A 98 -16.90 3.48 8.49
N PHE A 99 -16.82 2.47 9.37
CA PHE A 99 -15.58 1.78 9.72
C PHE A 99 -15.82 0.30 10.03
N ASP A 100 -14.84 -0.54 9.68
CA ASP A 100 -14.77 -1.92 10.15
C ASP A 100 -13.46 -2.19 10.91
N ILE A 101 -13.33 -3.41 11.45
CA ILE A 101 -12.11 -3.82 12.16
C ILE A 101 -10.87 -3.86 11.25
N GLN A 102 -11.07 -4.02 9.94
CA GLN A 102 -10.00 -4.06 8.96
C GLN A 102 -9.39 -2.66 8.81
N ASP A 103 -10.20 -1.61 8.75
CA ASP A 103 -9.74 -0.21 8.74
C ASP A 103 -8.88 0.12 9.98
N ILE A 104 -9.32 -0.30 11.17
CA ILE A 104 -8.54 -0.11 12.41
C ILE A 104 -7.25 -0.92 12.36
N SER A 105 -7.29 -2.14 11.82
CA SER A 105 -6.10 -2.98 11.70
C SER A 105 -5.06 -2.37 10.76
N GLU A 106 -5.52 -1.81 9.64
CA GLU A 106 -4.69 -1.08 8.69
C GLU A 106 -4.10 0.19 9.32
N LEU A 107 -4.88 0.97 10.08
CA LEU A 107 -4.37 2.12 10.83
C LEU A 107 -3.20 1.73 11.75
N LEU A 108 -3.38 0.68 12.55
CA LEU A 108 -2.36 0.23 13.50
C LEU A 108 -1.10 -0.27 12.77
N SER A 109 -1.27 -1.08 11.71
CA SER A 109 -0.15 -1.57 10.90
C SER A 109 0.62 -0.42 10.26
N LYS A 110 -0.09 0.52 9.63
CA LYS A 110 0.51 1.68 8.97
C LYS A 110 1.15 2.65 9.95
N ASN A 111 0.59 2.86 11.14
CA ASN A 111 1.25 3.67 12.17
C ASN A 111 2.65 3.13 12.48
N LEU A 112 2.82 1.80 12.59
CA LEU A 112 4.14 1.20 12.80
C LEU A 112 5.11 1.44 11.64
N GLU A 113 4.65 1.36 10.38
CA GLU A 113 5.50 1.70 9.23
C GLU A 113 5.97 3.15 9.29
N TYR A 114 5.05 4.10 9.47
CA TYR A 114 5.36 5.52 9.47
C TYR A 114 6.20 5.91 10.69
N LYS A 115 6.01 5.25 11.84
CA LYS A 115 6.86 5.42 13.03
C LYS A 115 8.30 4.96 12.76
N LEU A 116 8.49 3.79 12.14
CA LEU A 116 9.83 3.32 11.73
C LEU A 116 10.45 4.23 10.66
N ALA A 117 9.68 4.61 9.65
CA ALA A 117 10.14 5.49 8.58
C ALA A 117 10.65 6.83 9.12
N ARG A 118 9.97 7.41 10.12
CA ARG A 118 10.37 8.67 10.75
C ARG A 118 11.72 8.59 11.43
N LYS A 119 12.00 7.47 12.10
CA LYS A 119 13.29 7.21 12.77
C LYS A 119 14.48 7.22 11.80
N TYR A 120 14.25 6.85 10.54
CA TYR A 120 15.27 6.73 9.49
C TYR A 120 15.08 7.75 8.35
N SER A 121 14.58 8.94 8.69
CA SER A 121 14.24 10.01 7.74
C SER A 121 15.43 10.63 7.00
N ASP A 122 16.67 10.30 7.39
CA ASP A 122 17.90 10.64 6.69
C ASP A 122 18.07 9.85 5.37
N ARG A 123 17.25 8.82 5.14
CA ARG A 123 17.33 7.91 3.99
C ARG A 123 16.15 8.10 3.05
N TYR A 124 16.28 7.57 1.83
CA TYR A 124 15.14 7.37 0.93
C TYR A 124 14.34 6.15 1.42
N ILE A 125 13.15 6.39 1.94
CA ILE A 125 12.31 5.34 2.52
C ILE A 125 11.30 4.86 1.48
N PHE A 126 11.43 3.60 1.10
CA PHE A 126 10.47 2.87 0.30
C PHE A 126 9.45 2.17 1.19
N ILE A 127 8.17 2.45 0.98
CA ILE A 127 7.06 1.65 1.50
C ILE A 127 6.50 0.74 0.41
N ASP A 128 6.09 -0.48 0.78
CA ASP A 128 5.34 -1.36 -0.12
C ASP A 128 3.89 -0.85 -0.22
N GLY A 129 3.44 -0.49 -1.43
CA GLY A 129 2.11 0.05 -1.65
C GLY A 129 2.10 1.47 -2.23
N SER A 130 1.29 2.34 -1.65
CA SER A 130 0.82 3.58 -2.29
C SER A 130 0.58 4.67 -1.26
N ILE A 131 1.31 5.78 -1.37
CA ILE A 131 1.12 6.97 -0.54
C ILE A 131 -0.32 7.48 -0.71
N ILE A 132 -0.86 7.45 -1.93
CA ILE A 132 -2.25 7.85 -2.18
C ILE A 132 -3.24 6.96 -1.42
N SER A 133 -2.99 5.66 -1.36
CA SER A 133 -3.87 4.71 -0.66
C SER A 133 -3.80 4.96 0.84
N ASP A 134 -2.60 5.19 1.36
CA ASP A 134 -2.38 5.52 2.76
C ASP A 134 -2.98 6.91 3.10
N SER A 135 -3.06 7.85 2.15
CA SER A 135 -3.78 9.12 2.28
C SER A 135 -5.30 8.98 2.29
N ILE A 136 -5.84 7.99 1.58
CA ILE A 136 -7.27 7.67 1.64
C ILE A 136 -7.58 7.10 3.03
N LEU A 137 -6.75 6.18 3.53
CA LEU A 137 -6.85 5.70 4.91
C LEU A 137 -6.78 6.87 5.90
N TYR A 138 -5.78 7.74 5.76
CA TYR A 138 -5.61 8.97 6.55
C TYR A 138 -6.87 9.84 6.58
N SER A 139 -7.52 10.05 5.43
CA SER A 139 -8.72 10.87 5.36
C SER A 139 -9.90 10.30 6.17
N LYS A 140 -10.02 8.97 6.25
CA LYS A 140 -11.04 8.33 7.09
C LYS A 140 -10.80 8.66 8.57
N PHE A 141 -9.53 8.71 8.99
CA PHE A 141 -9.15 8.88 10.39
C PHE A 141 -8.97 10.35 10.83
N LEU A 142 -9.47 11.33 10.08
CA LEU A 142 -9.37 12.74 10.44
C LEU A 142 -10.27 13.09 11.64
N ASP A 143 -11.47 12.52 11.70
CA ASP A 143 -12.42 12.76 12.77
C ASP A 143 -12.05 11.99 14.05
N ASN A 144 -12.50 12.51 15.20
CA ASN A 144 -12.20 11.93 16.51
C ASN A 144 -12.94 10.61 16.73
N PHE A 145 -12.28 9.68 17.40
CA PHE A 145 -12.86 8.41 17.83
C PHE A 145 -13.24 8.46 19.32
N TYR A 146 -14.33 7.78 19.67
CA TYR A 146 -14.81 7.70 21.05
C TYR A 146 -13.98 6.76 21.95
N ASN A 147 -13.02 6.01 21.39
CA ASN A 147 -12.16 5.10 22.16
C ASN A 147 -10.75 5.68 22.30
N GLU A 148 -10.33 5.91 23.55
CA GLU A 148 -9.07 6.58 23.89
C GLU A 148 -7.83 5.85 23.34
N ASN A 149 -7.82 4.51 23.35
CA ASN A 149 -6.69 3.74 22.83
C ASN A 149 -6.56 3.91 21.32
N ILE A 150 -7.66 3.76 20.57
CA ILE A 150 -7.66 3.99 19.11
C ILE A 150 -7.32 5.44 18.79
N GLU A 151 -7.87 6.38 19.56
CA GLU A 151 -7.65 7.81 19.39
C GLU A 151 -6.17 8.19 19.58
N ASN A 152 -5.47 7.57 20.52
CA ASN A 152 -4.02 7.77 20.68
C ASN A 152 -3.24 7.25 19.46
N ARG A 153 -3.56 6.03 18.99
CA ARG A 153 -2.91 5.45 17.80
C ARG A 153 -3.20 6.22 16.52
N ARG A 154 -4.42 6.74 16.41
CA ARG A 154 -4.84 7.65 15.34
C ARG A 154 -3.96 8.91 15.35
N LYS A 155 -3.86 9.61 16.48
CA LYS A 155 -3.01 10.81 16.61
C LYS A 155 -1.56 10.53 16.24
N GLU A 156 -0.98 9.44 16.74
CA GLU A 156 0.38 9.02 16.38
C GLU A 156 0.53 8.80 14.87
N PHE A 157 -0.42 8.09 14.25
CA PHE A 157 -0.40 7.85 12.82
C PHE A 157 -0.45 9.17 12.04
N LEU A 158 -1.40 10.05 12.36
CA LEU A 158 -1.54 11.34 11.68
C LEU A 158 -0.24 12.16 11.81
N GLU A 159 0.34 12.25 13.01
CA GLU A 159 1.57 13.00 13.25
C GLU A 159 2.75 12.43 12.43
N ASN A 160 2.95 11.11 12.46
CA ASN A 160 4.04 10.45 11.75
C ASN A 160 3.87 10.57 10.23
N PHE A 161 2.64 10.40 9.75
CA PHE A 161 2.28 10.52 8.34
C PHE A 161 2.52 11.95 7.82
N GLU A 162 1.99 12.95 8.51
CA GLU A 162 2.17 14.36 8.16
C GLU A 162 3.65 14.76 8.20
N TYR A 163 4.39 14.32 9.23
CA TYR A 163 5.83 14.61 9.31
C TYR A 163 6.57 14.08 8.08
N LEU A 164 6.34 12.83 7.69
CA LEU A 164 7.05 12.19 6.59
C LEU A 164 6.64 12.74 5.21
N ILE A 165 5.39 13.12 5.04
CA ILE A 165 4.91 13.75 3.81
C ILE A 165 5.52 15.13 3.59
N ASN A 166 5.71 15.88 4.68
CA ASN A 166 6.28 17.23 4.61
C ASN A 166 7.81 17.23 4.58
N ASN A 167 8.44 16.31 5.31
CA ASN A 167 9.87 16.39 5.61
C ASN A 167 10.65 15.13 5.22
N GLY A 168 10.00 14.03 4.86
CA GLY A 168 10.65 12.75 4.54
C GLY A 168 11.03 12.62 3.07
N ASN A 169 12.06 11.80 2.80
CA ASN A 169 12.35 11.31 1.44
C ASN A 169 11.51 10.05 1.17
N LEU A 170 10.18 10.19 1.27
CA LEU A 170 9.25 9.08 1.18
C LEU A 170 8.96 8.72 -0.28
N LEU A 171 9.09 7.43 -0.57
CA LEU A 171 8.81 6.79 -1.85
C LEU A 171 7.87 5.61 -1.60
N ALA A 172 6.93 5.37 -2.50
CA ALA A 172 6.16 4.14 -2.53
C ALA A 172 6.22 3.51 -3.90
N VAL A 173 6.32 2.19 -3.94
CA VAL A 173 6.21 1.45 -5.19
C VAL A 173 5.10 0.42 -5.09
N ALA A 174 4.21 0.45 -6.08
CA ALA A 174 3.11 -0.49 -6.19
C ALA A 174 3.30 -1.37 -7.45
N LYS A 175 3.23 -2.68 -7.24
CA LYS A 175 3.10 -3.67 -8.31
C LYS A 175 1.65 -3.88 -8.75
N ARG A 176 0.70 -3.72 -7.81
CA ARG A 176 -0.74 -3.91 -8.04
C ARG A 176 -1.43 -2.56 -8.17
N ILE A 177 -1.40 -1.99 -9.36
CA ILE A 177 -2.00 -0.67 -9.66
C ILE A 177 -3.48 -0.78 -10.09
N LEU A 178 -4.21 -1.75 -9.52
CA LEU A 178 -5.53 -2.19 -10.01
C LEU A 178 -6.65 -1.20 -9.70
N ASN A 179 -6.57 -0.49 -8.57
CA ASN A 179 -7.74 0.15 -7.96
C ASN A 179 -7.82 1.67 -8.17
N LEU A 180 -6.82 2.27 -8.85
CA LEU A 180 -6.83 3.70 -9.13
C LEU A 180 -7.18 3.95 -10.60
N ASP A 181 -7.93 5.02 -10.82
CA ASP A 181 -8.46 5.47 -12.11
C ASP A 181 -8.05 6.94 -12.37
N ILE A 182 -6.78 7.27 -12.10
CA ILE A 182 -6.22 8.62 -12.18
C ILE A 182 -6.09 9.08 -13.63
N ILE A 183 -5.71 8.17 -14.54
CA ILE A 183 -5.55 8.47 -15.97
C ILE A 183 -6.93 8.70 -16.59
N LYS A 184 -7.88 7.83 -16.25
CA LYS A 184 -9.25 7.85 -16.76
C LYS A 184 -10.25 7.43 -15.69
N THR A 185 -11.10 8.35 -15.29
CA THR A 185 -12.20 8.09 -14.35
C THR A 185 -13.05 6.89 -14.80
N GLY A 186 -13.33 5.97 -13.87
CA GLY A 186 -14.12 4.77 -14.09
C GLY A 186 -13.35 3.62 -14.78
N ARG A 187 -12.06 3.79 -15.11
CA ARG A 187 -11.23 2.74 -15.69
C ARG A 187 -9.91 2.61 -14.94
N SER A 188 -9.59 1.39 -14.52
CA SER A 188 -8.31 1.08 -13.90
C SER A 188 -7.12 1.56 -14.75
N ASP A 189 -6.20 2.28 -14.12
CA ASP A 189 -4.96 2.76 -14.76
C ASP A 189 -4.17 1.58 -15.35
N LEU A 190 -4.20 0.40 -14.72
CA LEU A 190 -3.57 -0.80 -15.26
C LEU A 190 -4.13 -1.16 -16.64
N LEU A 191 -5.46 -1.19 -16.78
CA LEU A 191 -6.10 -1.58 -18.04
C LEU A 191 -5.83 -0.55 -19.12
N THR A 192 -5.85 0.73 -18.76
CA THR A 192 -5.51 1.83 -19.67
C THR A 192 -4.07 1.67 -20.17
N LEU A 193 -3.11 1.45 -19.26
CA LEU A 193 -1.70 1.29 -19.63
C LEU A 193 -1.42 -0.01 -20.36
N MET A 194 -2.09 -1.13 -20.04
CA MET A 194 -1.93 -2.39 -20.78
C MET A 194 -2.50 -2.33 -22.20
N LYS A 195 -3.54 -1.52 -22.45
CA LYS A 195 -4.06 -1.28 -23.80
C LYS A 195 -3.06 -0.50 -24.65
N VAL A 196 -2.41 0.51 -24.07
CA VAL A 196 -1.44 1.37 -24.77
C VAL A 196 -0.06 0.71 -24.86
N PHE A 197 0.33 -0.05 -23.84
CA PHE A 197 1.64 -0.71 -23.70
C PHE A 197 1.50 -2.18 -23.30
N PRO A 198 1.05 -3.04 -24.22
CA PRO A 198 0.89 -4.45 -23.93
C PRO A 198 2.19 -5.13 -23.46
N SER A 199 3.36 -4.72 -23.99
CA SER A 199 4.64 -5.41 -23.71
C SER A 199 5.86 -4.52 -23.58
N GLU A 200 5.77 -3.27 -24.03
CA GLU A 200 6.87 -2.34 -24.25
C GLU A 200 7.43 -1.78 -22.94
N ILE A 201 8.72 -1.45 -22.96
CA ILE A 201 9.36 -0.62 -21.94
C ILE A 201 8.83 0.81 -22.10
N PHE A 202 8.35 1.41 -21.02
CA PHE A 202 7.81 2.76 -21.05
C PHE A 202 7.99 3.48 -19.71
N TYR A 203 7.86 4.80 -19.78
CA TYR A 203 7.78 5.68 -18.64
C TYR A 203 6.79 6.81 -18.94
N THR A 204 5.82 7.02 -18.07
CA THR A 204 4.84 8.09 -18.19
C THR A 204 4.63 8.75 -16.85
N ASP A 205 4.67 10.07 -16.86
CA ASP A 205 4.31 10.88 -15.70
C ASP A 205 2.80 11.11 -15.69
N ILE A 206 2.23 11.27 -14.50
CA ILE A 206 0.87 11.76 -14.33
C ILE A 206 0.88 13.28 -14.23
N ASN A 207 -0.09 13.92 -14.91
CA ASN A 207 -0.27 15.37 -14.81
C ASN A 207 -0.74 15.76 -13.41
N GLU A 208 -0.08 16.75 -12.81
CA GLU A 208 -0.43 17.28 -11.49
C GLU A 208 -1.91 17.71 -11.39
N LYS A 209 -2.46 18.31 -12.45
CA LYS A 209 -3.88 18.71 -12.48
C LYS A 209 -4.81 17.51 -12.39
N GLN A 210 -4.54 16.45 -13.17
CA GLN A 210 -5.33 15.22 -13.15
C GLN A 210 -5.27 14.55 -11.77
N LEU A 211 -4.08 14.51 -11.16
CA LEU A 211 -3.92 13.97 -9.81
C LEU A 211 -4.70 14.79 -8.77
N LYS A 212 -4.65 16.12 -8.83
CA LYS A 212 -5.39 17.00 -7.92
C LYS A 212 -6.90 16.81 -8.05
N GLU A 213 -7.42 16.70 -9.27
CA GLU A 213 -8.84 16.40 -9.52
C GLU A 213 -9.24 15.05 -8.92
N PHE A 214 -8.43 14.01 -9.15
CA PHE A 214 -8.63 12.69 -8.56
C PHE A 214 -8.66 12.75 -7.02
N LEU A 215 -7.62 13.32 -6.39
CA LEU A 215 -7.53 13.39 -4.93
C LEU A 215 -8.68 14.20 -4.33
N SER A 216 -9.01 15.35 -4.91
CA SER A 216 -10.11 16.19 -4.43
C SER A 216 -11.47 15.47 -4.46
N SER A 217 -11.66 14.54 -5.40
CA SER A 217 -12.86 13.70 -5.48
C SER A 217 -12.87 12.55 -4.46
N LYS A 218 -11.70 11.97 -4.14
CA LYS A 218 -11.59 10.80 -3.26
C LYS A 218 -11.47 11.15 -1.79
N ILE A 219 -10.84 12.27 -1.48
CA ILE A 219 -10.53 12.72 -0.12
C ILE A 219 -10.82 14.22 0.02
N PRO A 220 -12.10 14.64 -0.09
CA PRO A 220 -12.47 16.05 -0.04
C PRO A 220 -12.02 16.70 1.28
N ASN A 221 -11.61 17.97 1.21
CA ASN A 221 -11.18 18.78 2.37
C ASN A 221 -9.98 18.24 3.17
N CYS A 222 -9.21 17.29 2.61
CA CYS A 222 -7.99 16.79 3.25
C CYS A 222 -6.79 17.70 2.98
N SER A 223 -5.98 18.00 4.00
CA SER A 223 -4.73 18.79 3.87
C SER A 223 -3.74 18.17 2.87
N PHE A 224 -3.82 16.85 2.69
CA PHE A 224 -3.05 16.09 1.73
C PHE A 224 -3.34 16.47 0.26
N CYS A 225 -4.56 16.89 -0.09
CA CYS A 225 -4.94 17.26 -1.46
C CYS A 225 -4.12 18.42 -2.04
N ASN A 226 -3.57 19.25 -1.15
CA ASN A 226 -2.74 20.39 -1.52
C ASN A 226 -1.26 20.04 -1.61
N LYS A 227 -0.86 18.82 -1.22
CA LYS A 227 0.54 18.38 -1.28
C LYS A 227 0.93 18.01 -2.70
N LYS A 228 2.17 18.32 -3.04
CA LYS A 228 2.74 17.97 -4.33
C LYS A 228 3.32 16.57 -4.27
N ILE A 229 2.75 15.68 -5.07
CA ILE A 229 3.14 14.27 -5.19
C ILE A 229 3.50 14.02 -6.64
N TYR A 230 4.62 13.35 -6.86
CA TYR A 230 5.03 12.90 -8.17
C TYR A 230 4.64 11.44 -8.33
N ILE A 231 3.95 11.13 -9.43
CA ILE A 231 3.53 9.78 -9.78
C ILE A 231 4.03 9.47 -11.17
N VAL A 232 4.68 8.33 -11.29
CA VAL A 232 5.14 7.80 -12.56
C VAL A 232 4.71 6.36 -12.69
N TYR A 233 4.21 6.01 -13.87
CA TYR A 233 4.01 4.63 -14.27
C TYR A 233 5.14 4.21 -15.20
N PHE A 234 5.68 3.02 -14.99
CA PHE A 234 6.77 2.54 -15.82
C PHE A 234 6.77 1.02 -15.93
N ARG A 235 7.33 0.55 -17.04
CA ARG A 235 7.78 -0.83 -17.21
C ARG A 235 9.26 -0.75 -17.57
N ALA A 236 10.12 -1.30 -16.72
CA ALA A 236 11.56 -1.22 -16.89
C ALA A 236 12.10 -2.24 -17.92
N ARG A 237 11.31 -3.27 -18.25
CA ARG A 237 11.71 -4.41 -19.11
C ARG A 237 10.56 -4.96 -19.92
N TYR A 238 10.82 -5.45 -21.12
CA TYR A 238 9.79 -6.09 -21.94
C TYR A 238 9.07 -7.21 -21.19
N ASN A 239 7.74 -7.24 -21.29
CA ASN A 239 6.86 -8.23 -20.66
C ASN A 239 6.92 -8.31 -19.12
N ASP A 240 7.56 -7.36 -18.43
CA ASP A 240 7.50 -7.26 -16.97
C ASP A 240 6.20 -6.55 -16.52
N HIS A 241 5.99 -6.52 -15.21
CA HIS A 241 4.91 -5.77 -14.58
C HIS A 241 5.01 -4.28 -14.85
N ILE A 242 3.84 -3.63 -14.84
CA ILE A 242 3.74 -2.17 -14.78
C ILE A 242 3.81 -1.78 -13.31
N TYR A 243 4.77 -0.94 -12.97
CA TYR A 243 4.95 -0.41 -11.64
C TYR A 243 4.45 1.02 -11.58
N ARG A 244 3.98 1.44 -10.41
CA ARG A 244 3.81 2.85 -10.07
C ARG A 244 4.81 3.23 -9.00
N LEU A 245 5.56 4.30 -9.23
CA LEU A 245 6.41 4.93 -8.23
C LEU A 245 5.78 6.26 -7.86
N GLU A 246 5.54 6.45 -6.57
CA GLU A 246 5.03 7.65 -5.96
C GLU A 246 6.13 8.24 -5.08
N GLY A 247 6.25 9.56 -5.05
CA GLY A 247 7.17 10.23 -4.14
C GLY A 247 6.74 11.65 -3.84
N MET A 248 7.10 12.10 -2.65
CA MET A 248 6.77 13.44 -2.18
C MET A 248 7.68 14.50 -2.81
N GLU A 249 7.25 15.76 -2.75
CA GLU A 249 7.97 16.91 -3.34
C GLU A 249 9.47 16.93 -3.05
N LYS A 250 9.86 16.65 -1.79
CA LYS A 250 11.25 16.66 -1.32
C LYS A 250 12.17 15.69 -2.08
N VAL A 251 11.64 14.59 -2.62
CA VAL A 251 12.46 13.63 -3.39
C VAL A 251 12.97 14.24 -4.68
N GLU A 252 12.24 15.20 -5.26
CA GLU A 252 12.44 15.77 -6.60
C GLU A 252 12.19 14.74 -7.72
N LYS A 253 11.34 15.13 -8.68
CA LYS A 253 10.88 14.24 -9.77
C LYS A 253 12.04 13.76 -10.65
N GLU A 254 13.05 14.60 -10.81
CA GLU A 254 14.23 14.37 -11.65
C GLU A 254 15.02 13.14 -11.18
N LYS A 255 14.96 12.80 -9.89
CA LYS A 255 15.66 11.64 -9.31
C LYS A 255 14.98 10.30 -9.59
N PHE A 256 13.72 10.29 -10.04
CA PHE A 256 12.95 9.06 -10.18
C PHE A 256 13.57 8.06 -11.16
N LYS A 257 14.15 8.55 -12.27
CA LYS A 257 14.82 7.68 -13.23
C LYS A 257 16.07 7.02 -12.64
N GLU A 258 16.86 7.75 -11.86
CA GLU A 258 18.03 7.19 -11.15
C GLU A 258 17.59 6.12 -10.15
N ILE A 259 16.56 6.45 -9.36
CA ILE A 259 16.00 5.55 -8.35
C ILE A 259 15.48 4.26 -9.00
N ILE A 260 14.67 4.36 -10.07
CA ILE A 260 14.15 3.17 -10.78
C ILE A 260 15.30 2.32 -11.33
N LYS A 261 16.36 2.95 -11.86
CA LYS A 261 17.53 2.23 -12.34
C LYS A 261 18.17 1.41 -11.22
N GLU A 262 18.49 2.07 -10.10
CA GLU A 262 19.19 1.46 -8.96
C GLU A 262 18.36 0.36 -8.27
N VAL A 263 17.07 0.61 -8.02
CA VAL A 263 16.27 -0.29 -7.15
C VAL A 263 15.50 -1.37 -7.91
N ILE A 264 15.31 -1.21 -9.23
CA ILE A 264 14.48 -2.14 -10.03
C ILE A 264 15.24 -2.63 -11.26
N TYR A 265 15.71 -1.73 -12.12
CA TYR A 265 16.28 -2.11 -13.41
C TYR A 265 17.54 -2.96 -13.25
N ASP A 266 18.51 -2.49 -12.47
CA ASP A 266 19.79 -3.16 -12.27
C ASP A 266 19.62 -4.45 -11.44
N GLN A 267 18.67 -4.45 -10.48
CA GLN A 267 18.33 -5.63 -9.66
C GLN A 267 17.59 -6.72 -10.43
N LYS A 268 17.06 -6.40 -11.61
CA LYS A 268 16.32 -7.33 -12.47
C LYS A 268 15.02 -7.86 -11.85
N SER A 269 14.47 -7.16 -10.85
CA SER A 269 13.28 -7.59 -10.12
C SER A 269 12.59 -6.42 -9.42
N TYR A 270 11.44 -6.71 -8.79
CA TYR A 270 10.91 -5.86 -7.71
C TYR A 270 12.01 -5.55 -6.67
N PRO A 271 12.00 -4.38 -5.99
CA PRO A 271 13.06 -4.03 -5.07
C PRO A 271 13.31 -5.13 -4.04
N ARG A 272 14.53 -5.65 -4.01
CA ARG A 272 14.90 -6.80 -3.17
C ARG A 272 14.67 -6.50 -1.69
N GLY A 273 14.93 -5.25 -1.27
CA GLY A 273 14.69 -4.79 0.09
C GLY A 273 13.22 -4.85 0.49
N LEU A 274 12.29 -4.42 -0.37
CA LEU A 274 10.84 -4.55 -0.09
C LEU A 274 10.41 -6.00 -0.01
N LYS A 275 10.90 -6.85 -0.93
CA LYS A 275 10.63 -8.30 -0.85
C LYS A 275 11.13 -8.89 0.48
N MET A 276 12.27 -8.42 0.98
CA MET A 276 12.82 -8.87 2.25
C MET A 276 11.98 -8.37 3.43
N ALA A 277 11.65 -7.09 3.48
CA ALA A 277 10.77 -6.51 4.49
C ALA A 277 9.41 -7.24 4.54
N HIS A 278 8.78 -7.47 3.38
CA HIS A 278 7.54 -8.21 3.24
C HIS A 278 7.59 -9.61 3.85
N ASN A 279 8.65 -10.37 3.56
CA ASN A 279 8.78 -11.72 4.09
C ASN A 279 9.04 -11.74 5.60
N LEU A 280 9.72 -10.72 6.12
CA LEU A 280 10.09 -10.62 7.54
C LEU A 280 8.94 -10.07 8.40
N CYS A 281 8.12 -9.16 7.87
CA CYS A 281 6.98 -8.61 8.60
C CYS A 281 5.80 -9.60 8.64
N LYS A 282 5.70 -10.50 7.64
CA LYS A 282 4.57 -11.42 7.47
C LYS A 282 4.31 -12.27 8.71
N ILE A 283 3.15 -12.06 9.32
CA ILE A 283 2.64 -12.89 10.41
C ILE A 283 2.08 -14.20 9.84
N THR A 284 2.59 -15.33 10.30
CA THR A 284 2.17 -16.65 9.80
C THR A 284 0.92 -17.17 10.53
N ASN A 285 0.16 -18.07 9.91
CA ASN A 285 -0.95 -18.74 10.60
C ASN A 285 -0.49 -19.49 11.86
N LYS A 286 0.71 -20.10 11.83
CA LYS A 286 1.28 -20.77 13.00
C LYS A 286 1.50 -19.79 14.15
N GLU A 287 2.07 -18.62 13.85
CA GLU A 287 2.28 -17.54 14.81
C GLU A 287 0.97 -17.00 15.36
N LYS A 288 -0.02 -16.75 14.49
CA LYS A 288 -1.38 -16.37 14.91
C LYS A 288 -1.98 -17.39 15.88
N THR A 289 -1.90 -18.68 15.59
CA THR A 289 -2.42 -19.74 16.49
C THR A 289 -1.69 -19.76 17.85
N LEU A 290 -0.37 -19.54 17.86
CA LEU A 290 0.39 -19.45 19.11
C LEU A 290 -0.02 -18.22 19.94
N LEU A 291 -0.19 -17.07 19.28
CA LEU A 291 -0.68 -15.85 19.90
C LEU A 291 -2.07 -16.07 20.52
N GLU A 292 -3.01 -16.63 19.77
CA GLU A 292 -4.36 -16.94 20.27
C GLU A 292 -4.35 -17.94 21.42
N GLY A 293 -3.46 -18.94 21.37
CA GLY A 293 -3.24 -19.86 22.49
C GLY A 293 -2.77 -19.15 23.75
N TYR A 294 -1.82 -18.23 23.62
CA TYR A 294 -1.32 -17.43 24.73
C TYR A 294 -2.38 -16.49 25.32
N ILE A 295 -3.17 -15.83 24.46
CA ILE A 295 -4.30 -14.99 24.89
C ILE A 295 -5.33 -15.83 25.64
N LYS A 296 -5.72 -17.02 25.12
CA LYS A 296 -6.66 -17.93 25.79
C LYS A 296 -6.17 -18.35 27.17
N LYS A 297 -4.87 -18.63 27.31
CA LYS A 297 -4.22 -18.97 28.58
C LYS A 297 -4.36 -17.86 29.61
N ILE A 298 -4.01 -16.64 29.24
CA ILE A 298 -4.05 -15.48 30.14
C ILE A 298 -5.48 -15.20 30.59
N LEU A 299 -6.43 -15.27 29.66
CA LEU A 299 -7.85 -15.01 29.95
C LEU A 299 -8.53 -16.17 30.72
N GLY A 300 -7.81 -17.27 30.99
CA GLY A 300 -8.36 -18.41 31.73
C GLY A 300 -9.31 -19.30 30.90
N PHE A 301 -9.35 -19.14 29.58
CA PHE A 301 -10.19 -19.93 28.67
C PHE A 301 -9.60 -21.30 28.31
N GLU A 302 -8.46 -21.69 28.90
CA GLU A 302 -7.82 -22.99 28.66
C GLU A 302 -8.64 -24.19 29.17
N LYS A 303 -9.63 -23.97 30.05
CA LYS A 303 -10.51 -25.01 30.55
C LYS A 303 -11.96 -24.51 30.55
N THR A 304 -12.82 -25.26 29.85
CA THR A 304 -14.29 -25.25 30.03
C THR A 304 -15.01 -23.91 29.82
N VAL A 305 -15.27 -23.54 28.56
CA VAL A 305 -16.64 -23.24 28.09
C VAL A 305 -16.66 -23.63 26.62
N GLY A 306 -17.41 -24.69 26.28
CA GLY A 306 -17.68 -25.04 24.89
C GLY A 306 -18.43 -23.89 24.24
N TRP A 307 -17.79 -23.20 23.30
CA TRP A 307 -18.50 -22.37 22.34
C TRP A 307 -18.97 -23.30 21.23
N GLU A 308 -20.02 -24.07 21.52
CA GLU A 308 -20.82 -24.67 20.47
C GLU A 308 -21.50 -23.51 19.73
N THR A 309 -21.04 -23.28 18.51
CA THR A 309 -21.72 -22.39 17.55
C THR A 309 -23.08 -22.99 17.21
N HIS A 310 -24.16 -22.25 17.47
CA HIS A 310 -25.45 -22.46 16.81
C HIS A 310 -25.47 -21.83 15.42
#